data_AF-A0A2L0BWM8-F1
#
_entry.id   AF-A0A2L0BWM8-F1
#
_cell.length_a   1.000
_cell.length_b   1.000
_cell.length_c   1.000
_cell.angle_alpha   90.00
_cell.angle_beta   90.00
_cell.angle_gamma   90.00
#
_symmetry.space_group_name_H-M   'P 1'
#
loop_
_entity.id
_entity.type
_entity.pdbx_description
1 polymer ?
#
loop_
_entity_poly.entity_id
_entity_poly.type
_entity_poly.pdbx_seq_one_letter_code
_entity_poly.pdbx_strand_id
1 'polypeptide(L)'
;IVDVVDEVHPGDHNIKLKAANSHKGPYDFEKVHHVQELNSEHEGAIWCMKFSSCGRLLATAGQDKVLRIWVIIDAYQFFHDMRTKYNADKVSPTPSQESLVSHNSSENPFLNFDPQSEEASKYVFMPKPFCTYSGHTSDLLDVSWSKNYFILSSSMDKTVRLWHISRKECLCCF
;
A
#
# COMPACT_ATOMS: atom_id res chain seq x y z
N ILE A 1 -10.50 6.80 37.32
CA ILE A 1 -9.28 7.21 36.58
C ILE A 1 -8.47 5.93 36.47
N VAL A 2 -8.57 5.25 35.34
CA VAL A 2 -7.79 4.04 35.09
C VAL A 2 -6.54 4.55 34.39
N ASP A 3 -5.41 4.49 35.09
CA ASP A 3 -4.11 4.81 34.50
C ASP A 3 -3.83 3.77 33.42
N VAL A 4 -3.87 4.22 32.16
CA VAL A 4 -3.40 3.43 31.02
C VAL A 4 -1.88 3.42 31.14
N VAL A 5 -1.34 2.26 31.52
CA VAL A 5 0.11 2.04 31.51
C VAL A 5 0.51 1.91 30.05
N ASP A 6 1.16 2.95 29.55
CA ASP A 6 1.74 2.99 28.22
C ASP A 6 2.98 2.07 28.23
N GLU A 7 2.90 0.91 27.60
CA GLU A 7 4.08 0.05 27.38
C GLU A 7 4.94 0.67 26.28
N VAL A 8 5.70 1.69 26.67
CA VAL A 8 6.66 2.38 25.80
C VAL A 8 7.82 1.44 25.50
N HIS A 9 7.92 1.00 24.25
CA HIS A 9 9.12 0.36 23.75
C HIS A 9 10.17 1.45 23.48
N PRO A 10 11.42 1.30 23.95
CA PRO A 10 12.43 2.34 23.80
C PRO A 10 12.79 2.54 22.31
N GLY A 11 12.23 3.58 21.70
CA GLY A 11 12.41 3.93 20.28
C GLY A 11 11.18 4.57 19.65
N ASP A 12 9.99 4.36 20.22
CA ASP A 12 8.74 4.84 19.63
C ASP A 12 8.51 6.33 19.92
N HIS A 13 8.29 7.10 18.86
CA HIS A 13 7.80 8.48 19.00
C HIS A 13 6.42 8.45 19.65
N ASN A 14 6.23 9.21 20.73
CA ASN A 14 4.95 9.32 21.44
C ASN A 14 3.86 9.95 20.54
N ILE A 15 3.13 9.14 19.77
CA ILE A 15 1.98 9.57 18.99
C ILE A 15 0.75 9.59 19.90
N LYS A 16 0.37 10.78 20.38
CA LYS A 16 -0.85 10.95 21.19
C LYS A 16 -2.09 10.89 20.30
N LEU A 17 -2.79 9.76 20.36
CA LEU A 17 -4.06 9.57 19.67
C LEU A 17 -5.22 10.11 20.54
N LYS A 18 -6.09 10.93 19.95
CA LYS A 18 -7.31 11.43 20.60
C LYS A 18 -8.51 11.16 19.70
N ALA A 19 -9.46 10.36 20.17
CA ALA A 19 -10.77 10.24 19.54
C ALA A 19 -11.65 11.45 19.93
N ALA A 20 -12.49 11.92 19.01
CA ALA A 20 -13.41 13.02 19.27
C ALA A 20 -14.54 12.54 20.20
N ASN A 21 -14.60 13.09 21.41
CA ASN A 21 -15.55 12.67 22.43
C ASN A 21 -16.91 13.33 22.21
N SER A 22 -17.86 12.60 21.60
CA SER A 22 -19.28 12.88 21.81
C SER A 22 -19.75 12.04 22.98
N HIS A 23 -20.18 12.71 24.06
CA HIS A 23 -20.63 12.07 25.29
C HIS A 23 -21.91 11.23 25.06
N LYS A 24 -21.76 9.96 24.63
CA LYS A 24 -22.64 8.79 24.85
C LYS A 24 -22.40 7.73 23.77
N GLY A 25 -21.95 6.54 24.20
CA GLY A 25 -21.93 5.33 23.37
C GLY A 25 -20.83 4.36 23.81
N PRO A 26 -20.90 3.08 23.39
CA PRO A 26 -19.78 2.16 23.55
C PRO A 26 -18.55 2.78 22.89
N TYR A 27 -17.42 2.71 23.59
CA TYR A 27 -16.19 3.36 23.17
C TYR A 27 -15.48 2.49 22.14
N ASP A 28 -15.87 2.64 20.87
CA ASP A 28 -15.03 2.14 19.79
C ASP A 28 -13.70 2.93 19.81
N PHE A 29 -12.57 2.24 19.65
CA PHE A 29 -11.22 2.82 19.58
C PHE A 29 -10.54 3.24 20.91
N GLU A 30 -10.91 2.68 22.07
CA GLU A 30 -10.17 2.94 23.33
C GLU A 30 -8.72 2.44 23.34
N LYS A 31 -8.41 1.43 22.52
CA LYS A 31 -7.11 0.74 22.51
C LYS A 31 -6.30 0.97 21.24
N VAL A 32 -6.51 2.12 20.58
CA VAL A 32 -5.67 2.45 19.41
C VAL A 32 -4.26 2.71 19.91
N HIS A 33 -3.33 1.91 19.39
CA HIS A 33 -1.91 2.06 19.61
C HIS A 33 -1.21 2.07 18.26
N HIS A 34 -0.02 2.65 18.22
CA HIS A 34 0.86 2.54 17.07
C HIS A 34 1.31 1.09 16.92
N VAL A 35 1.24 0.54 15.70
CA VAL A 35 1.61 -0.86 15.44
C VAL A 35 2.74 -0.97 14.43
N GLN A 36 2.75 -0.08 13.43
CA GLN A 36 3.74 -0.12 12.36
C GLN A 36 3.85 1.23 11.67
N GLU A 37 5.09 1.60 11.33
CA GLU A 37 5.41 2.72 10.44
C GLU A 37 5.75 2.21 9.04
N LEU A 38 5.09 2.74 8.01
CA LEU A 38 5.36 2.43 6.60
C LEU A 38 6.26 3.50 5.98
N ASN A 39 7.47 3.60 6.51
CA ASN A 39 8.38 4.71 6.27
C ASN A 39 9.23 4.59 5.01
N SER A 40 9.79 5.74 4.63
CA SER A 40 10.90 5.89 3.67
C SER A 40 10.61 5.44 2.23
N GLU A 41 9.35 5.17 1.90
CA GLU A 41 8.95 4.81 0.55
C GLU A 41 8.39 6.00 -0.22
N HIS A 42 7.54 6.85 0.39
CA HIS A 42 7.02 8.07 -0.25
C HIS A 42 7.94 9.28 -0.04
N GLU A 43 8.10 10.11 -1.08
CA GLU A 43 8.79 11.40 -1.00
C GLU A 43 7.77 12.56 -1.00
N GLY A 44 7.52 13.14 0.18
CA GLY A 44 6.57 14.24 0.33
C GLY A 44 5.20 13.77 0.83
N ALA A 45 4.20 14.65 0.72
CA ALA A 45 2.91 14.44 1.35
C ALA A 45 2.10 13.32 0.68
N ILE A 46 1.44 12.49 1.49
CA ILE A 46 0.45 11.51 1.03
C ILE A 46 -0.91 12.19 1.03
N TRP A 47 -1.51 12.31 -0.15
CA TRP A 47 -2.80 12.97 -0.34
C TRP A 47 -3.98 12.00 -0.18
N CYS A 48 -3.79 10.73 -0.51
CA CYS A 48 -4.85 9.73 -0.48
C CYS A 48 -4.36 8.36 0.02
N MET A 49 -5.19 7.73 0.85
CA MET A 49 -5.04 6.35 1.32
C MET A 49 -6.39 5.63 1.23
N LYS A 50 -6.41 4.44 0.59
CA LYS A 50 -7.64 3.64 0.42
C LYS A 50 -7.37 2.15 0.56
N PHE A 51 -8.09 1.50 1.46
CA PHE A 51 -8.13 0.04 1.49
C PHE A 51 -8.85 -0.51 0.26
N SER A 52 -8.39 -1.66 -0.22
CA SER A 52 -9.15 -2.46 -1.16
C SER A 52 -10.42 -2.99 -0.52
N SER A 53 -11.38 -3.42 -1.35
CA SER A 53 -12.66 -3.96 -0.86
C SER A 53 -12.51 -5.22 0.02
N CYS A 54 -11.39 -5.94 -0.08
CA CYS A 54 -11.12 -7.10 0.77
C CYS A 54 -10.38 -6.75 2.08
N GLY A 55 -10.00 -5.48 2.28
CA GLY A 55 -9.27 -5.02 3.46
C GLY A 55 -7.82 -5.50 3.57
N ARG A 56 -7.33 -6.32 2.62
CA ARG A 56 -5.99 -6.92 2.66
C ARG A 56 -4.92 -6.12 1.92
N LEU A 57 -5.33 -5.09 1.17
CA LEU A 57 -4.44 -4.21 0.44
C LEU A 57 -4.75 -2.76 0.80
N LEU A 58 -3.71 -1.94 0.89
CA LEU A 58 -3.81 -0.50 1.11
C LEU A 58 -3.13 0.22 -0.05
N ALA A 59 -3.85 1.08 -0.75
CA ALA A 59 -3.26 2.01 -1.72
C ALA A 59 -2.88 3.31 -1.03
N THR A 60 -1.69 3.83 -1.32
CA THR A 60 -1.21 5.15 -0.90
C THR A 60 -0.68 5.92 -2.10
N ALA A 61 -1.01 7.21 -2.17
CA ALA A 61 -0.65 8.07 -3.29
C ALA A 61 -0.52 9.53 -2.86
N GLY A 62 0.38 10.27 -3.51
CA GLY A 62 0.61 11.66 -3.13
C GLY A 62 1.56 12.44 -4.04
N GLN A 63 2.35 13.31 -3.40
CA GLN A 63 3.22 14.29 -4.04
C GLN A 63 4.36 13.68 -4.87
N ASP A 64 4.86 12.51 -4.48
CA ASP A 64 5.93 11.80 -5.21
C ASP A 64 5.49 11.19 -6.53
N LYS A 65 4.21 11.35 -6.92
CA LYS A 65 3.68 10.93 -8.22
C LYS A 65 3.62 9.41 -8.39
N VAL A 66 3.81 8.66 -7.30
CA VAL A 66 3.90 7.20 -7.31
C VAL A 66 2.76 6.61 -6.48
N LEU A 67 2.04 5.67 -7.08
CA LEU A 67 1.03 4.87 -6.39
C LEU A 67 1.68 3.62 -5.80
N ARG A 68 1.60 3.45 -4.48
CA ARG A 68 2.09 2.25 -3.77
C ARG A 68 0.93 1.42 -3.24
N ILE A 69 1.06 0.11 -3.37
CA ILE A 69 0.12 -0.87 -2.85
C ILE A 69 0.83 -1.68 -1.78
N TRP A 70 0.33 -1.61 -0.56
CA TRP A 70 0.78 -2.38 0.59
C TRP A 70 -0.13 -3.58 0.79
N VAL A 71 0.41 -4.67 1.33
CA VAL A 71 -0.33 -5.91 1.55
C VAL A 71 -0.17 -6.36 2.99
N ILE A 72 -1.26 -6.84 3.59
CA ILE A 72 -1.23 -7.45 4.92
C ILE A 72 -0.37 -8.71 4.87
N ILE A 73 0.44 -8.94 5.90
CA ILE A 73 1.42 -10.02 5.93
C ILE A 73 0.80 -11.41 5.65
N ASP A 74 -0.33 -11.72 6.30
CA ASP A 74 -1.07 -12.97 6.12
C ASP A 74 -1.61 -13.17 4.70
N ALA A 75 -1.79 -12.08 3.94
CA ALA A 75 -2.30 -12.11 2.58
C ALA A 75 -1.20 -12.10 1.52
N TYR A 76 0.06 -11.90 1.92
CA TYR A 76 1.18 -11.72 0.98
C TYR A 76 1.30 -12.88 -0.01
N GLN A 77 1.33 -14.12 0.49
CA GLN A 77 1.53 -15.30 -0.36
C GLN A 77 0.42 -15.47 -1.40
N PHE A 78 -0.84 -15.22 -1.01
CA PHE A 78 -1.97 -15.28 -1.93
C PHE A 78 -1.79 -14.33 -3.12
N PHE A 79 -1.41 -13.07 -2.85
CA PHE A 79 -1.23 -12.07 -3.91
C PHE A 79 0.07 -12.29 -4.69
N HIS A 80 1.12 -12.79 -4.04
CA HIS A 80 2.37 -13.18 -4.69
C HIS A 80 2.12 -14.27 -5.73
N ASP A 81 1.47 -15.37 -5.35
CA ASP A 81 1.14 -16.48 -6.25
C ASP A 81 0.24 -16.03 -7.40
N MET A 82 -0.77 -15.19 -7.11
CA MET A 82 -1.63 -14.61 -8.13
C MET A 82 -0.83 -13.83 -9.18
N ARG A 83 0.15 -13.03 -8.75
CA ARG A 83 1.03 -12.26 -9.64
C ARG A 83 1.97 -13.18 -10.42
N THR A 84 2.56 -14.17 -9.78
CA THR A 84 3.48 -15.13 -10.42
C THR A 84 2.77 -15.93 -11.50
N LYS A 85 1.59 -16.48 -11.20
CA LYS A 85 0.76 -17.20 -12.18
C LYS A 85 0.42 -16.34 -13.39
N TYR A 86 0.02 -15.09 -13.16
CA TYR A 86 -0.29 -14.15 -14.23
C TYR A 86 0.91 -13.86 -15.15
N ASN A 87 2.12 -13.74 -14.58
CA ASN A 87 3.33 -13.50 -15.37
C ASN A 87 3.82 -14.76 -16.09
N ALA A 88 3.61 -15.95 -15.52
CA ALA A 88 3.93 -17.22 -16.17
C ALA A 88 3.04 -17.47 -17.42
N ASP A 89 1.77 -17.06 -17.37
CA ASP A 89 0.80 -17.23 -18.44
C ASP A 89 0.91 -16.14 -19.55
N LYS A 90 1.81 -15.15 -19.40
CA LYS A 90 1.95 -14.00 -20.31
C LYS A 90 3.04 -14.20 -21.38
N VAL A 91 2.75 -15.08 -22.33
CA VAL A 91 2.88 -14.77 -23.77
C VAL A 91 1.59 -14.05 -24.18
N SER A 92 1.61 -12.76 -24.52
CA SER A 92 0.39 -12.03 -24.93
C SER A 92 0.65 -10.98 -26.02
N PRO A 93 -0.31 -10.76 -26.96
CA PRO A 93 -0.02 -10.39 -28.35
C PRO A 93 -0.04 -8.89 -28.67
N THR A 94 -0.02 -8.00 -27.69
CA THR A 94 0.00 -6.55 -27.97
C THR A 94 0.78 -5.81 -26.90
N PRO A 95 2.04 -5.42 -27.17
CA PRO A 95 2.71 -4.41 -26.35
C PRO A 95 2.04 -3.07 -26.65
N SER A 96 1.36 -2.47 -25.67
CA SER A 96 1.13 -1.02 -25.74
C SER A 96 2.50 -0.35 -25.72
N GLN A 97 2.68 0.69 -26.55
CA GLN A 97 3.98 1.33 -26.77
C GLN A 97 4.57 2.07 -25.55
N GLU A 98 3.93 2.03 -24.37
CA GLU A 98 4.44 2.62 -23.12
C GLU A 98 5.26 1.63 -22.26
N SER A 99 5.79 0.55 -22.83
CA SER A 99 6.48 -0.52 -22.07
C SER A 99 7.92 -0.19 -21.60
N LEU A 100 8.35 1.07 -21.57
CA LEU A 100 9.78 1.41 -21.36
C LEU A 100 10.13 2.11 -20.04
N VAL A 101 9.22 2.18 -19.06
CA VAL A 101 9.56 2.81 -17.76
C VAL A 101 9.17 1.95 -16.57
N SER A 102 9.85 0.83 -16.40
CA SER A 102 10.01 0.21 -15.07
C SER A 102 11.36 -0.50 -14.96
N HIS A 103 12.45 0.23 -15.23
CA HIS A 103 13.76 -0.18 -14.75
C HIS A 103 13.90 0.26 -13.29
N ASN A 104 13.80 -0.71 -12.39
CA ASN A 104 14.65 -0.84 -11.21
C ASN A 104 14.39 -2.23 -10.62
N SER A 105 15.09 -3.21 -11.17
CA SER A 105 15.39 -4.47 -10.49
C SER A 105 16.36 -4.17 -9.34
N SER A 106 15.87 -3.56 -8.27
CA SER A 106 16.50 -3.74 -6.99
C SER A 106 16.01 -5.08 -6.45
N GLU A 107 16.90 -6.07 -6.45
CA GLU A 107 16.82 -7.29 -5.64
C GLU A 107 15.90 -7.07 -4.43
N ASN A 108 14.81 -7.81 -4.33
CA ASN A 108 13.87 -7.68 -3.22
C ASN A 108 14.60 -8.08 -1.93
N PRO A 109 14.91 -7.16 -1.00
CA PRO A 109 15.67 -7.50 0.22
C PRO A 109 14.89 -8.46 1.15
N PHE A 110 13.61 -8.69 0.83
CA PHE A 110 12.68 -9.54 1.56
C PHE A 110 12.41 -10.88 0.86
N LEU A 111 13.20 -11.29 -0.14
CA LEU A 111 13.16 -12.68 -0.62
C LEU A 111 13.42 -13.69 0.51
N ASN A 112 14.09 -13.26 1.58
CA ASN A 112 14.35 -14.04 2.79
C ASN A 112 13.46 -13.64 3.99
N PHE A 113 12.47 -12.77 3.79
CA PHE A 113 11.53 -12.43 4.87
C PHE A 113 10.54 -13.57 5.01
N ASP A 114 10.69 -14.33 6.06
CA ASP A 114 9.73 -15.36 6.43
C ASP A 114 8.54 -14.69 7.14
N PRO A 115 7.36 -14.59 6.50
CA PRO A 115 6.17 -14.06 7.15
C PRO A 115 5.70 -14.91 8.34
N GLN A 116 6.29 -16.10 8.55
CA GLN A 116 6.07 -16.94 9.74
C GLN A 116 7.12 -16.79 10.84
N SER A 117 8.11 -15.91 10.69
CA SER A 117 9.08 -15.67 11.75
C SER A 117 8.45 -14.93 12.94
N GLU A 118 9.02 -15.08 14.13
CA GLU A 118 8.59 -14.30 15.30
C GLU A 118 8.78 -12.78 15.09
N GLU A 119 9.71 -12.38 14.23
CA GLU A 119 9.96 -10.98 13.87
C GLU A 119 8.87 -10.42 12.95
N ALA A 120 8.29 -11.25 12.08
CA ALA A 120 7.18 -10.91 11.21
C ALA A 120 5.89 -10.66 12.00
N SER A 121 5.69 -11.35 13.14
CA SER A 121 4.49 -11.21 13.99
C SER A 121 4.26 -9.79 14.54
N LYS A 122 5.28 -8.93 14.50
CA LYS A 122 5.22 -7.53 14.93
C LYS A 122 4.61 -6.59 13.88
N TYR A 123 4.47 -7.04 12.63
CA TYR A 123 4.01 -6.21 11.52
C TYR A 123 2.62 -6.62 11.05
N VAL A 124 1.78 -5.63 10.70
CA VAL A 124 0.46 -5.86 10.11
C VAL A 124 0.58 -5.93 8.58
N PHE A 125 1.36 -5.02 8.00
CA PHE A 125 1.66 -4.96 6.58
C PHE A 125 3.07 -5.46 6.30
N MET A 126 3.28 -5.93 5.08
CA MET A 126 4.62 -6.09 4.56
C MET A 126 5.37 -4.75 4.65
N PRO A 127 6.63 -4.77 5.12
CA PRO A 127 7.43 -3.55 5.31
C PRO A 127 7.76 -2.85 3.98
N LYS A 128 7.60 -3.53 2.85
CA LYS A 128 7.73 -2.95 1.51
C LYS A 128 6.44 -3.05 0.72
N PRO A 129 6.21 -2.09 -0.21
CA PRO A 129 5.05 -2.13 -1.08
C PRO A 129 5.07 -3.37 -1.98
N PHE A 130 3.92 -4.01 -2.12
CA PHE A 130 3.67 -5.10 -3.06
C PHE A 130 3.74 -4.63 -4.52
N CYS A 131 3.21 -3.44 -4.80
CA CYS A 131 3.30 -2.80 -6.11
C CYS A 131 3.67 -1.33 -5.98
N THR A 132 4.46 -0.86 -6.93
CA THR A 132 4.83 0.55 -7.09
C THR A 132 4.55 0.91 -8.55
N TYR A 133 3.66 1.88 -8.76
CA TYR A 133 3.22 2.33 -10.07
C TYR A 133 3.70 3.76 -10.32
N SER A 134 4.47 3.90 -11.39
CA SER A 134 5.03 5.17 -11.85
C SER A 134 4.51 5.45 -13.25
N GLY A 135 4.36 6.73 -13.59
CA GLY A 135 3.89 7.16 -14.92
C GLY A 135 3.13 8.48 -14.89
N HIS A 136 2.55 8.85 -13.74
CA HIS A 136 2.05 10.20 -13.55
C HIS A 136 3.19 11.22 -13.51
N THR A 137 2.95 12.40 -14.05
CA THR A 137 3.96 13.48 -14.15
C THR A 137 3.75 14.58 -13.11
N SER A 138 2.67 14.48 -12.33
CA SER A 138 2.34 15.37 -11.21
C SER A 138 1.68 14.59 -10.07
N ASP A 139 1.46 15.25 -8.94
CA ASP A 139 0.83 14.73 -7.72
C ASP A 139 -0.41 13.87 -8.00
N LEU A 140 -0.50 12.74 -7.32
CA LEU A 140 -1.71 11.92 -7.31
C LEU A 140 -2.67 12.44 -6.25
N LEU A 141 -3.89 12.77 -6.66
CA LEU A 141 -4.88 13.40 -5.80
C LEU A 141 -5.80 12.37 -5.15
N ASP A 142 -6.20 11.35 -5.90
CA ASP A 142 -7.13 10.33 -5.42
C ASP A 142 -6.93 8.98 -6.11
N VAL A 143 -7.39 7.93 -5.43
CA VAL A 143 -7.29 6.53 -5.85
C VAL A 143 -8.64 5.85 -5.66
N SER A 144 -9.05 5.02 -6.63
CA SER A 144 -10.26 4.21 -6.52
C SER A 144 -9.99 2.75 -6.86
N TRP A 145 -10.44 1.85 -5.98
CA TRP A 145 -10.39 0.41 -6.20
C TRP A 145 -11.66 -0.10 -6.89
N SER A 146 -11.49 -1.11 -7.74
CA SER A 146 -12.58 -2.01 -8.13
C SER A 146 -12.58 -3.27 -7.26
N LYS A 147 -13.65 -4.06 -7.35
CA LYS A 147 -13.75 -5.37 -6.67
C LYS A 147 -12.76 -6.43 -7.19
N ASN A 148 -12.24 -6.23 -8.40
CA ASN A 148 -11.35 -7.17 -9.09
C ASN A 148 -9.91 -6.63 -9.17
N TYR A 149 -9.48 -5.88 -8.15
CA TYR A 149 -8.11 -5.38 -8.00
C TYR A 149 -7.60 -4.45 -9.12
N PHE A 150 -8.48 -3.95 -9.99
CA PHE A 150 -8.17 -2.77 -10.79
C PHE A 150 -8.17 -1.52 -9.93
N ILE A 151 -7.30 -0.58 -10.29
CA ILE A 151 -7.09 0.67 -9.56
C ILE A 151 -7.09 1.82 -10.57
N LEU A 152 -7.82 2.87 -10.26
CA LEU A 152 -7.71 4.16 -10.94
C LEU A 152 -6.94 5.14 -10.05
N SER A 153 -5.99 5.86 -10.63
CA SER A 153 -5.34 7.01 -10.00
C SER A 153 -5.62 8.27 -10.80
N SER A 154 -5.95 9.36 -10.12
CA SER A 154 -6.14 10.69 -10.71
C SER A 154 -5.00 11.62 -10.29
N SER A 155 -4.56 12.49 -11.20
CA SER A 155 -3.40 13.35 -10.98
C SER A 155 -3.60 14.78 -11.47
N MET A 156 -2.82 15.70 -10.89
CA MET A 156 -2.66 17.08 -11.38
C MET A 156 -2.06 17.16 -12.79
N ASP A 157 -1.53 16.06 -13.33
CA ASP A 157 -1.09 15.98 -14.72
C ASP A 157 -2.23 15.91 -15.74
N LYS A 158 -3.47 16.01 -15.25
CA LYS A 158 -4.72 16.01 -16.03
C LYS A 158 -5.07 14.65 -16.64
N THR A 159 -4.45 13.57 -16.14
CA THR A 159 -4.72 12.21 -16.60
C THR A 159 -5.32 11.34 -15.50
N VAL A 160 -6.02 10.29 -15.93
CA VAL A 160 -6.38 9.17 -15.07
C VAL A 160 -5.69 7.92 -15.60
N ARG A 161 -5.04 7.15 -14.72
CA ARG A 161 -4.37 5.90 -15.12
C ARG A 161 -5.03 4.68 -14.50
N LEU A 162 -5.11 3.61 -15.30
CA LEU A 162 -5.65 2.31 -14.92
C LEU A 162 -4.52 1.31 -14.65
N TRP A 163 -4.60 0.65 -13.50
CA TRP A 163 -3.63 -0.34 -13.04
C TRP A 163 -4.33 -1.63 -12.61
N HIS A 164 -3.56 -2.71 -12.50
CA HIS A 164 -4.02 -3.96 -11.89
C HIS A 164 -2.86 -4.60 -11.11
N ILE A 165 -3.10 -5.07 -9.88
CA ILE A 165 -2.05 -5.56 -8.96
C ILE A 165 -1.22 -6.74 -9.48
N SER A 166 -1.76 -7.51 -10.43
CA SER A 166 -1.00 -8.61 -11.07
C SER A 166 0.04 -8.13 -12.09
N ARG A 167 -0.05 -6.87 -12.53
CA ARG A 167 0.84 -6.29 -13.56
C ARG A 167 1.68 -5.17 -12.98
N LYS A 168 2.85 -4.95 -13.58
CA LYS A 168 3.73 -3.80 -13.28
C LYS A 168 3.43 -2.59 -14.16
N GLU A 169 2.90 -2.83 -15.36
CA GLU A 169 2.62 -1.81 -16.36
C GLU A 169 1.30 -1.06 -16.11
N CYS A 170 1.25 0.17 -16.60
CA CYS A 170 0.01 0.92 -16.78
C CYS A 170 -0.83 0.26 -17.88
N LEU A 171 -2.11 0.01 -17.61
CA LEU A 171 -3.03 -0.60 -18.58
C LEU A 171 -3.62 0.41 -19.55
N CYS A 172 -3.93 1.61 -19.07
CA CYS A 172 -4.52 2.68 -19.86
C CYS A 172 -4.27 4.03 -19.19
N CYS A 173 -4.13 5.07 -20.00
CA CYS A 173 -4.11 6.46 -19.59
C CYS A 173 -5.27 7.17 -20.32
N PHE A 174 -6.12 7.85 -19.57
CA PHE A 174 -7.26 8.62 -20.04
C PHE A 174 -6.97 10.12 -19.94
#